data_AF-A0A534WU30-F1
#
_entry.id   AF-A0A534WU30-F1
#
_cell.length_a   1.000
_cell.length_b   1.000
_cell.length_c   1.000
_cell.angle_alpha   90.00
_cell.angle_beta   90.00
_cell.angle_gamma   90.00
#
_symmetry.space_group_name_H-M   'P 1'
#
loop_
_entity.id
_entity.type
_entity.pdbx_description
1 polymer ?
#
loop_
_entity_poly.entity_id
_entity_poly.type
_entity_poly.pdbx_seq_one_letter_code
_entity_poly.pdbx_strand_id
1 'polypeptide(L)'
;MARSLATGDGSNFSGNGDFFVEFAFPIPVLIAKGVISSASDLAGSLFLPATSANANNYNKDTLSCPSFLPQTTLDLQKSADHSTLPVNSTTPLTYTLVVTNTGTHVARGVVIDDPALPSYMTNVTVTVTSNDTSVTWSVISTNPLEVRVDTLPIGSSVTIEITADATPACNSDDFTNSATAFATNAPEVDGSATVQVDKSAPRSATASTTTATARSTRAGTRSATTG
;
A
#
# COMPACT_ATOMS: atom_id res chain seq x y z
N MET A 1 2.96 -4.92 40.89
CA MET A 1 3.68 -4.65 42.16
C MET A 1 4.86 -3.77 41.81
N ALA A 2 5.09 -2.68 42.56
CA ALA A 2 6.24 -1.82 42.34
C ALA A 2 7.14 -1.87 43.58
N ARG A 3 8.46 -1.92 43.40
CA ARG A 3 9.43 -1.72 44.48
C ARG A 3 10.45 -0.67 44.06
N SER A 4 10.89 0.15 45.01
CA SER A 4 12.00 1.07 44.81
C SER A 4 13.25 0.54 45.50
N LEU A 5 14.38 0.71 44.85
CA LEU A 5 15.71 0.35 45.35
C LEU A 5 16.61 1.57 45.21
N ALA A 6 17.28 2.00 46.28
CA ALA A 6 18.24 3.09 46.20
C ALA A 6 19.38 2.72 45.24
N THR A 7 19.82 3.65 44.39
CA THR A 7 20.88 3.41 43.39
C THR A 7 22.22 3.09 44.05
N GLY A 8 22.51 3.70 45.20
CA GLY A 8 23.72 3.43 46.00
C GLY A 8 25.03 3.93 45.38
N ASP A 9 24.95 4.67 44.27
CA ASP A 9 26.09 5.28 43.55
C ASP A 9 26.38 6.72 44.00
N GLY A 10 25.61 7.24 44.95
CA GLY A 10 25.75 8.59 45.49
C GLY A 10 25.12 9.68 44.63
N SER A 11 24.40 9.32 43.56
CA SER A 11 23.62 10.28 42.77
C SER A 11 22.40 10.76 43.57
N ASN A 12 22.13 12.07 43.49
CA ASN A 12 21.05 12.73 44.23
C ASN A 12 20.33 13.73 43.33
N PHE A 13 19.00 13.72 43.36
CA PHE A 13 18.15 14.74 42.73
C PHE A 13 17.55 15.67 43.79
N SER A 14 17.92 16.95 43.77
CA SER A 14 17.46 17.98 44.74
C SER A 14 17.66 17.59 46.22
N GLY A 15 18.75 16.86 46.53
CA GLY A 15 19.09 16.46 47.89
C GLY A 15 18.45 15.15 48.38
N ASN A 16 17.66 14.47 47.54
CA ASN A 16 17.17 13.11 47.80
C ASN A 16 17.95 12.10 46.96
N GLY A 17 18.23 10.92 47.52
CA GLY A 17 18.89 9.86 46.77
C GLY A 17 18.06 9.35 45.60
N ASP A 18 18.71 8.93 44.53
CA ASP A 18 18.02 8.35 43.38
C ASP A 18 17.57 6.91 43.65
N PHE A 19 16.50 6.49 42.98
CA PHE A 19 15.92 5.16 43.12
C PHE A 19 15.66 4.52 41.77
N PHE A 20 16.00 3.24 41.64
CA PHE A 20 15.42 2.38 40.62
C PHE A 20 13.99 2.01 41.03
N VAL A 21 13.04 2.14 40.11
CA VAL A 21 11.67 1.65 40.30
C VAL A 21 11.47 0.44 39.39
N GLU A 22 11.27 -0.71 40.01
CA GLU A 22 10.93 -1.95 39.30
C GLU A 22 9.43 -2.17 39.35
N PHE A 23 8.82 -2.40 38.18
CA PHE A 23 7.42 -2.78 38.06
C PHE A 23 7.32 -4.22 37.58
N ALA A 24 6.67 -5.07 38.36
CA ALA A 24 6.27 -6.42 37.94
C ALA A 24 4.80 -6.43 37.53
N PHE A 25 4.54 -6.94 36.32
CA PHE A 25 3.21 -7.25 35.79
C PHE A 25 2.98 -8.77 35.89
N PRO A 26 2.29 -9.27 36.93
CA PRO A 26 2.12 -10.70 37.10
C PRO A 26 1.31 -11.29 35.93
N ILE A 27 1.81 -12.37 35.33
CA ILE A 27 1.13 -13.08 34.24
C ILE A 27 -0.34 -13.40 34.57
N PRO A 28 -0.70 -13.92 35.77
CA PRO A 28 -2.10 -14.17 36.10
C PRO A 28 -2.98 -12.92 36.06
N VAL A 29 -2.43 -11.75 36.37
CA VAL A 29 -3.15 -10.46 36.30
C VAL A 29 -3.33 -10.05 34.85
N LEU A 30 -2.30 -10.20 34.01
CA LEU A 30 -2.42 -9.93 32.58
C LEU A 30 -3.48 -10.82 31.93
N ILE A 31 -3.54 -12.10 32.30
CA ILE A 31 -4.57 -13.04 31.86
C ILE A 31 -5.95 -12.62 32.36
N ALA A 32 -6.10 -12.34 33.67
CA ALA A 32 -7.39 -11.91 34.24
C ALA A 32 -7.90 -10.59 33.66
N LYS A 33 -7.01 -9.75 33.13
CA LYS A 33 -7.34 -8.50 32.44
C LYS A 33 -7.47 -8.65 30.92
N GLY A 34 -7.32 -9.87 30.38
CA GLY A 34 -7.45 -10.15 28.95
C GLY A 34 -6.33 -9.57 28.08
N VAL A 35 -5.20 -9.19 28.68
CA VAL A 35 -4.04 -8.65 27.94
C VAL A 35 -3.33 -9.76 27.17
N ILE A 36 -3.23 -10.94 27.79
CA ILE A 36 -2.70 -12.17 27.20
C ILE A 36 -3.63 -13.33 27.58
N SER A 37 -3.69 -14.39 26.78
CA SER A 37 -4.46 -15.59 27.12
C SER A 37 -3.64 -16.59 27.93
N SER A 38 -2.32 -16.57 27.78
CA SER A 38 -1.40 -17.42 28.53
C SER A 38 -0.01 -16.80 28.66
N ALA A 39 0.86 -17.43 29.46
CA ALA A 39 2.25 -17.00 29.62
C ALA A 39 3.05 -17.00 28.29
N SER A 40 2.72 -17.89 27.33
CA SER A 40 3.44 -17.98 26.06
C SER A 40 3.21 -16.77 25.15
N ASP A 41 2.09 -16.06 25.33
CA ASP A 41 1.76 -14.90 24.50
C ASP A 41 2.63 -13.68 24.84
N LEU A 42 3.34 -13.72 25.97
CA LEU A 42 4.24 -12.66 26.40
C LEU A 42 5.35 -12.43 25.37
N ALA A 43 5.85 -13.49 24.73
CA ALA A 43 6.88 -13.39 23.69
C ALA A 43 6.39 -12.68 22.41
N GLY A 44 5.07 -12.69 22.17
CA GLY A 44 4.44 -12.01 21.03
C GLY A 44 3.76 -10.69 21.39
N SER A 45 3.80 -10.27 22.66
CA SER A 45 3.17 -9.05 23.14
C SER A 45 3.99 -7.84 22.72
N LEU A 46 3.33 -6.84 22.14
CA LEU A 46 3.98 -5.60 21.78
C LEU A 46 4.19 -4.72 23.01
N PHE A 47 5.37 -4.12 23.13
CA PHE A 47 5.66 -3.13 24.16
C PHE A 47 6.30 -1.89 23.55
N LEU A 48 6.02 -0.75 24.15
CA LEU A 48 6.59 0.53 23.75
C LEU A 48 7.63 0.92 24.80
N PRO A 49 8.94 0.82 24.53
CA PRO A 49 9.94 1.23 25.49
C PRO A 49 9.96 2.76 25.59
N ALA A 50 9.68 3.26 26.79
CA ALA A 50 9.87 4.66 27.14
C ALA A 50 11.25 4.83 27.77
N THR A 51 12.21 5.37 27.02
CA THR A 51 13.56 5.68 27.53
C THR A 51 13.78 7.18 27.59
N SER A 52 14.34 7.69 28.70
CA SER A 52 14.92 9.03 28.70
C SER A 52 16.20 8.99 27.85
N ALA A 53 16.26 9.79 26.78
CA ALA A 53 17.36 9.75 25.82
C ALA A 53 18.66 10.43 26.31
N ASN A 54 18.68 10.99 27.52
CA ASN A 54 19.85 11.69 28.05
C ASN A 54 20.05 11.38 29.54
N ALA A 55 21.21 10.78 29.87
CA ALA A 55 21.60 10.42 31.24
C ALA A 55 21.65 11.63 32.22
N ASN A 56 21.74 12.85 31.69
CA ASN A 56 21.79 14.09 32.47
C ASN A 56 20.47 14.89 32.43
N ASN A 57 19.44 14.41 31.73
CA ASN A 57 18.16 15.12 31.60
C ASN A 57 17.07 14.37 32.39
N TYR A 58 17.05 14.62 33.70
CA TYR A 58 16.04 14.11 34.62
C TYR A 58 14.66 14.76 34.44
N ASN A 59 14.53 15.80 33.60
CA ASN A 59 13.23 16.35 33.22
C ASN A 59 12.63 15.55 32.07
N LYS A 60 11.42 15.06 32.34
CA LYS A 60 10.66 14.07 31.56
C LYS A 60 9.96 14.68 30.34
N ASP A 61 10.60 15.65 29.69
CA ASP A 61 9.85 16.54 28.78
C ASP A 61 9.67 15.94 27.37
N THR A 62 10.44 14.89 27.03
CA THR A 62 10.20 14.13 25.79
C THR A 62 10.37 12.63 26.01
N LEU A 63 9.25 11.90 25.91
CA LEU A 63 9.31 10.49 25.56
C LEU A 63 9.71 10.42 24.09
N SER A 64 10.96 10.08 23.80
CA SER A 64 11.28 9.56 22.47
C SER A 64 10.54 8.23 22.37
N CYS A 65 9.36 8.23 21.75
CA CYS A 65 8.55 7.03 21.54
C CYS A 65 9.09 6.30 20.29
N PRO A 66 9.88 5.21 20.41
CA PRO A 66 10.20 4.38 19.26
C PRO A 66 8.96 3.61 18.79
N SER A 67 9.03 2.86 17.69
CA SER A 67 7.96 1.93 17.34
C SER A 67 7.79 0.83 18.40
N PHE A 68 6.63 0.17 18.40
CA PHE A 68 6.43 -1.01 19.24
C PHE A 68 7.45 -2.10 18.94
N LEU A 69 7.95 -2.75 19.98
CA LEU A 69 8.85 -3.90 19.92
C LEU A 69 8.09 -5.20 20.27
N PRO A 70 8.54 -6.35 19.74
CA PRO A 70 9.56 -6.47 18.70
C PRO A 70 9.07 -5.93 17.35
N GLN A 71 9.94 -5.18 16.67
CA GLN A 71 9.66 -4.66 15.34
C GLN A 71 9.72 -5.77 14.29
N THR A 72 9.01 -5.58 13.19
CA THR A 72 9.18 -6.36 11.96
C THR A 72 9.28 -5.43 10.76
N THR A 73 9.42 -6.03 9.58
CA THR A 73 9.54 -5.32 8.30
C THR A 73 8.48 -5.84 7.35
N LEU A 74 7.81 -4.92 6.66
CA LEU A 74 6.91 -5.22 5.56
C LEU A 74 7.60 -4.91 4.24
N ASP A 75 7.13 -5.54 3.16
CA ASP A 75 7.39 -5.17 1.78
C ASP A 75 6.04 -5.00 1.08
N LEU A 76 5.91 -4.01 0.20
CA LEU A 76 4.72 -3.78 -0.60
C LEU A 76 5.11 -3.68 -2.07
N GLN A 77 4.70 -4.67 -2.85
CA GLN A 77 4.83 -4.65 -4.31
C GLN A 77 3.50 -4.29 -4.93
N LYS A 78 3.54 -3.46 -5.98
CA LYS A 78 2.35 -3.08 -6.74
C LYS A 78 2.64 -3.15 -8.22
N SER A 79 1.71 -3.72 -8.98
CA SER A 79 1.79 -3.81 -10.43
C SER A 79 0.43 -3.59 -11.08
N ALA A 80 0.43 -3.19 -12.34
CA ALA A 80 -0.73 -3.21 -13.20
C ALA A 80 -0.52 -4.25 -14.31
N ASP A 81 -1.59 -4.93 -14.72
CA ASP A 81 -1.56 -5.87 -15.84
C ASP A 81 -1.41 -5.18 -17.22
N HIS A 82 -1.60 -3.85 -17.26
CA HIS A 82 -1.39 -3.02 -18.43
C HIS A 82 -0.48 -1.83 -18.12
N SER A 83 0.40 -1.49 -19.05
CA SER A 83 1.22 -0.27 -19.00
C SER A 83 0.60 0.91 -19.76
N THR A 84 -0.38 0.65 -20.62
CA THR A 84 -1.01 1.64 -21.50
C THR A 84 -2.51 1.39 -21.64
N LEU A 85 -3.31 2.47 -21.70
CA LEU A 85 -4.76 2.42 -21.93
C LEU A 85 -5.15 3.27 -23.13
N PRO A 86 -5.81 2.71 -24.16
CA PRO A 86 -6.27 3.48 -25.31
C PRO A 86 -7.39 4.46 -24.92
N VAL A 87 -7.33 5.68 -25.46
CA VAL A 87 -8.40 6.67 -25.28
C VAL A 87 -9.71 6.24 -25.93
N ASN A 88 -10.83 6.62 -25.32
CA ASN A 88 -12.20 6.39 -25.80
C ASN A 88 -12.55 4.91 -26.01
N SER A 89 -11.83 4.01 -25.33
CA SER A 89 -12.08 2.57 -25.33
C SER A 89 -12.02 2.05 -23.90
N THR A 90 -12.97 1.16 -23.56
CA THR A 90 -13.01 0.54 -22.24
C THR A 90 -12.05 -0.65 -22.20
N THR A 91 -11.06 -0.58 -21.30
CA THR A 91 -10.08 -1.65 -21.06
C THR A 91 -10.20 -2.12 -19.62
N PRO A 92 -10.46 -3.41 -19.36
CA PRO A 92 -10.34 -3.98 -18.02
C PRO A 92 -8.89 -3.85 -17.53
N LEU A 93 -8.72 -3.30 -16.34
CA LEU A 93 -7.43 -3.08 -15.70
C LEU A 93 -7.42 -3.76 -14.34
N THR A 94 -6.34 -4.46 -14.03
CA THR A 94 -6.12 -5.07 -12.72
C THR A 94 -4.86 -4.49 -12.09
N TYR A 95 -5.00 -3.91 -10.90
CA TYR A 95 -3.87 -3.66 -10.01
C TYR A 95 -3.71 -4.82 -9.04
N THR A 96 -2.48 -5.32 -8.89
CA THR A 96 -2.13 -6.33 -7.89
C THR A 96 -1.22 -5.69 -6.86
N LEU A 97 -1.63 -5.72 -5.59
CA LEU A 97 -0.81 -5.33 -4.45
C LEU A 97 -0.43 -6.60 -3.68
N VAL A 98 0.83 -6.74 -3.31
CA VAL A 98 1.32 -7.85 -2.48
C VAL A 98 2.05 -7.27 -1.28
N VAL A 99 1.45 -7.42 -0.11
CA VAL A 99 2.07 -7.03 1.17
C VAL A 99 2.64 -8.27 1.84
N THR A 100 3.94 -8.28 2.08
CA THR A 100 4.66 -9.42 2.66
C THR A 100 5.31 -9.02 3.97
N ASN A 101 5.20 -9.86 5.00
CA ASN A 101 6.02 -9.69 6.21
C ASN A 101 7.37 -10.36 6.01
N THR A 102 8.39 -9.56 5.73
CA THR A 102 9.77 -10.00 5.42
C THR A 102 10.68 -10.01 6.64
N GLY A 103 10.20 -9.50 7.79
CA GLY A 103 10.97 -9.47 9.04
C GLY A 103 10.94 -10.77 9.82
N THR A 104 11.40 -10.71 11.07
CA THR A 104 11.58 -11.89 11.95
C THR A 104 10.51 -12.03 13.03
N HIS A 105 9.48 -11.16 13.01
CA HIS A 105 8.39 -11.17 13.97
C HIS A 105 7.04 -11.04 13.25
N VAL A 106 5.96 -11.47 13.90
CA VAL A 106 4.60 -11.31 13.37
C VAL A 106 4.27 -9.81 13.29
N ALA A 107 3.80 -9.35 12.13
CA ALA A 107 3.25 -8.00 12.00
C ALA A 107 1.83 -7.98 12.58
N ARG A 108 1.49 -6.94 13.34
CA ARG A 108 0.17 -6.84 14.00
C ARG A 108 -0.57 -5.57 13.60
N GLY A 109 -1.85 -5.70 13.32
CA GLY A 109 -2.72 -4.61 12.88
C GLY A 109 -2.15 -3.96 11.63
N VAL A 110 -1.97 -4.74 10.56
CA VAL A 110 -1.52 -4.22 9.27
C VAL A 110 -2.67 -3.45 8.64
N VAL A 111 -2.38 -2.25 8.14
CA VAL A 111 -3.32 -1.42 7.38
C VAL A 111 -2.71 -1.20 6.00
N ILE A 112 -3.52 -1.39 4.96
CA ILE A 112 -3.12 -1.25 3.56
C ILE A 112 -4.09 -0.26 2.91
N ASP A 113 -3.56 0.86 2.45
CA ASP A 113 -4.32 1.97 1.89
C ASP A 113 -3.95 2.18 0.41
N ASP A 114 -4.96 2.47 -0.42
CA ASP A 114 -4.80 2.88 -1.81
C ASP A 114 -5.72 4.07 -2.10
N PRO A 115 -5.20 5.24 -2.50
CA PRO A 115 -6.01 6.40 -2.83
C PRO A 115 -7.04 6.14 -3.91
N ALA A 116 -7.99 7.06 -4.03
CA ALA A 116 -9.08 6.90 -4.97
C ALA A 116 -8.57 6.83 -6.43
N LEU A 117 -9.06 5.84 -7.17
CA LEU A 117 -8.82 5.73 -8.60
C LEU A 117 -9.44 6.92 -9.36
N PRO A 118 -8.89 7.32 -10.53
CA PRO A 118 -9.45 8.38 -11.35
C PRO A 118 -10.89 8.10 -11.75
N SER A 119 -11.67 9.14 -12.00
CA SER A 119 -13.09 9.02 -12.37
C SER A 119 -13.35 8.27 -13.68
N TYR A 120 -12.33 8.09 -14.53
CA TYR A 120 -12.42 7.27 -15.74
C TYR A 120 -12.28 5.77 -15.48
N MET A 121 -12.01 5.35 -14.24
CA MET A 121 -12.01 3.95 -13.79
C MET A 121 -13.29 3.68 -13.00
N THR A 122 -14.14 2.81 -13.52
CA THR A 122 -15.44 2.47 -12.92
C THR A 122 -15.52 0.98 -12.61
N ASN A 123 -16.65 0.53 -12.03
CA ASN A 123 -16.88 -0.88 -11.70
C ASN A 123 -15.77 -1.50 -10.83
N VAL A 124 -15.27 -0.72 -9.86
CA VAL A 124 -14.16 -1.14 -9.00
C VAL A 124 -14.59 -2.32 -8.13
N THR A 125 -13.85 -3.42 -8.21
CA THR A 125 -13.99 -4.56 -7.30
C THR A 125 -12.67 -4.90 -6.65
N VAL A 126 -12.75 -5.49 -5.46
CA VAL A 126 -11.58 -5.84 -4.65
C VAL A 126 -11.71 -7.29 -4.22
N THR A 127 -10.69 -8.08 -4.49
CA THR A 127 -10.50 -9.41 -3.91
C THR A 127 -9.25 -9.39 -3.05
N VAL A 128 -9.29 -10.12 -1.94
CA VAL A 128 -8.16 -10.24 -1.02
C VAL A 128 -7.95 -11.71 -0.74
N THR A 129 -6.69 -12.14 -0.80
CA THR A 129 -6.27 -13.51 -0.49
C THR A 129 -4.99 -13.49 0.33
N SER A 130 -4.67 -14.61 0.97
CA SER A 130 -3.38 -14.80 1.63
C SER A 130 -2.82 -16.18 1.31
N ASN A 131 -1.49 -16.29 1.32
CA ASN A 131 -0.81 -17.58 1.24
C ASN A 131 -0.85 -18.37 2.55
N ASP A 132 -1.38 -17.79 3.62
CA ASP A 132 -1.48 -18.39 4.94
C ASP A 132 -2.93 -18.36 5.43
N THR A 133 -3.48 -19.54 5.73
CA THR A 133 -4.88 -19.72 6.13
C THR A 133 -5.21 -19.14 7.50
N SER A 134 -4.21 -18.80 8.31
CA SER A 134 -4.42 -18.18 9.63
C SER A 134 -4.65 -16.67 9.55
N VAL A 135 -4.36 -16.05 8.40
CA VAL A 135 -4.49 -14.61 8.20
C VAL A 135 -5.95 -14.25 8.03
N THR A 136 -6.43 -13.33 8.86
CA THR A 136 -7.77 -12.74 8.79
C THR A 136 -7.67 -11.28 8.37
N TRP A 137 -8.61 -10.86 7.52
CA TRP A 137 -8.67 -9.48 7.02
C TRP A 137 -10.11 -8.97 6.94
N SER A 138 -10.22 -7.65 6.86
CA SER A 138 -11.46 -6.93 6.57
C SER A 138 -11.23 -5.88 5.50
N VAL A 139 -12.12 -5.83 4.50
CA VAL A 139 -12.14 -4.75 3.50
C VAL A 139 -13.05 -3.66 4.04
N ILE A 140 -12.48 -2.52 4.40
CA ILE A 140 -13.19 -1.39 5.01
C ILE A 140 -13.82 -0.51 3.92
N SER A 141 -13.08 -0.27 2.85
CA SER A 141 -13.54 0.44 1.65
C SER A 141 -12.83 -0.10 0.40
N THR A 142 -13.47 0.03 -0.76
CA THR A 142 -12.95 -0.48 -2.05
C THR A 142 -12.36 0.61 -2.95
N ASN A 143 -12.80 1.86 -2.80
CA ASN A 143 -12.26 3.02 -3.52
C ASN A 143 -12.62 4.34 -2.77
N PRO A 144 -11.66 5.00 -2.08
CA PRO A 144 -10.30 4.56 -1.83
C PRO A 144 -10.26 3.20 -1.12
N LEU A 145 -9.23 2.41 -1.36
CA LEU A 145 -9.05 1.12 -0.70
C LEU A 145 -8.58 1.34 0.74
N GLU A 146 -9.19 0.63 1.68
CA GLU A 146 -8.60 0.38 3.00
C GLU A 146 -8.86 -1.10 3.34
N VAL A 147 -7.77 -1.85 3.55
CA VAL A 147 -7.81 -3.24 4.02
C VAL A 147 -7.06 -3.34 5.34
N ARG A 148 -7.66 -4.01 6.32
CA ARG A 148 -7.04 -4.27 7.63
C ARG A 148 -6.79 -5.76 7.79
N VAL A 149 -5.61 -6.12 8.27
CA VAL A 149 -5.19 -7.50 8.54
C VAL A 149 -4.76 -7.59 10.00
N ASP A 150 -5.34 -8.52 10.76
CA ASP A 150 -5.15 -8.59 12.21
C ASP A 150 -3.71 -8.96 12.56
N THR A 151 -3.20 -10.01 11.92
CA THR A 151 -1.82 -10.46 12.04
C THR A 151 -1.31 -11.01 10.73
N LEU A 152 -0.08 -10.69 10.37
CA LEU A 152 0.62 -11.26 9.22
C LEU A 152 1.85 -12.05 9.71
N PRO A 153 1.82 -13.39 9.68
CA PRO A 153 2.94 -14.23 10.10
C PRO A 153 4.22 -13.99 9.27
N ILE A 154 5.35 -14.46 9.79
CA ILE A 154 6.66 -14.32 9.16
C ILE A 154 6.66 -15.04 7.81
N GLY A 155 7.06 -14.34 6.73
CA GLY A 155 7.10 -14.89 5.38
C GLY A 155 5.74 -15.04 4.70
N SER A 156 4.64 -14.73 5.40
CA SER A 156 3.29 -14.74 4.83
C SER A 156 3.00 -13.42 4.12
N SER A 157 2.07 -13.47 3.17
CA SER A 157 1.67 -12.34 2.34
C SER A 157 0.15 -12.24 2.23
N VAL A 158 -0.32 -11.01 2.03
CA VAL A 158 -1.68 -10.70 1.59
C VAL A 158 -1.60 -10.14 0.16
N THR A 159 -2.41 -10.69 -0.73
CA THR A 159 -2.51 -10.25 -2.11
C THR A 159 -3.89 -9.64 -2.34
N ILE A 160 -3.91 -8.41 -2.83
CA ILE A 160 -5.11 -7.65 -3.14
C ILE A 160 -5.15 -7.44 -4.65
N GLU A 161 -6.24 -7.84 -5.29
CA GLU A 161 -6.51 -7.49 -6.68
C GLU A 161 -7.62 -6.45 -6.73
N ILE A 162 -7.32 -5.32 -7.35
CA ILE A 162 -8.27 -4.23 -7.61
C ILE A 162 -8.56 -4.26 -9.10
N THR A 163 -9.78 -4.61 -9.50
CA THR A 163 -10.19 -4.58 -10.90
C THR A 163 -11.00 -3.32 -11.18
N ALA A 164 -10.82 -2.69 -12.34
CA ALA A 164 -11.68 -1.60 -12.79
C ALA A 164 -11.85 -1.61 -14.31
N ASP A 165 -12.94 -1.03 -14.80
CA ASP A 165 -13.15 -0.72 -16.21
C ASP A 165 -12.61 0.69 -16.50
N ALA A 166 -11.48 0.79 -17.20
CA ALA A 166 -10.83 2.06 -17.50
C ALA A 166 -11.24 2.57 -18.88
N THR A 167 -11.80 3.80 -18.94
CA THR A 167 -12.19 4.45 -20.20
C THR A 167 -11.65 5.89 -20.25
N PRO A 168 -10.32 6.08 -20.41
CA PRO A 168 -9.72 7.42 -20.44
C PRO A 168 -10.15 8.20 -21.68
N ALA A 169 -10.24 9.51 -21.56
CA ALA A 169 -10.54 10.43 -22.66
C ALA A 169 -9.24 11.04 -23.23
N CYS A 170 -9.33 11.75 -24.36
CA CYS A 170 -8.15 12.41 -24.98
C CYS A 170 -7.45 13.42 -24.05
N ASN A 171 -8.20 14.01 -23.11
CA ASN A 171 -7.70 14.95 -22.11
C ASN A 171 -7.38 14.30 -20.76
N SER A 172 -7.47 12.97 -20.64
CA SER A 172 -6.98 12.27 -19.45
C SER A 172 -5.46 12.29 -19.39
N ASP A 173 -4.95 12.39 -18.17
CA ASP A 173 -3.53 12.26 -17.85
C ASP A 173 -3.19 10.80 -17.53
N ASP A 174 -1.91 10.48 -17.65
CA ASP A 174 -1.35 9.24 -17.11
C ASP A 174 -1.62 9.15 -15.62
N PHE A 175 -1.76 7.93 -15.10
CA PHE A 175 -2.07 7.73 -13.71
C PHE A 175 -1.05 6.80 -13.05
N THR A 176 -0.51 7.26 -11.92
CA THR A 176 0.30 6.43 -11.03
C THR A 176 -0.53 6.13 -9.80
N ASN A 177 -0.87 4.85 -9.64
CA ASN A 177 -1.56 4.37 -8.48
C ASN A 177 -0.55 4.01 -7.39
N SER A 178 -0.57 4.68 -6.24
CA SER A 178 0.40 4.50 -5.15
C SER A 178 -0.32 4.00 -3.89
N ALA A 179 0.05 2.83 -3.39
CA ALA A 179 -0.48 2.30 -2.14
C ALA A 179 0.57 2.37 -1.03
N THR A 180 0.09 2.37 0.22
CA THR A 180 0.93 2.26 1.41
C THR A 180 0.48 1.06 2.25
N ALA A 181 1.40 0.52 3.05
CA ALA A 181 1.10 -0.46 4.07
C ALA A 181 1.95 -0.19 5.32
N PHE A 182 1.35 -0.28 6.50
CA PHE A 182 2.08 -0.20 7.77
C PHE A 182 1.52 -1.23 8.76
N ALA A 183 2.24 -1.49 9.85
CA ALA A 183 1.72 -2.27 10.98
C ALA A 183 1.99 -1.53 12.29
N THR A 184 1.34 -1.95 13.37
CA THR A 184 1.60 -1.38 14.71
C THR A 184 3.08 -1.51 15.10
N ASN A 185 3.75 -2.57 14.65
CA ASN A 185 5.16 -2.85 14.91
C ASN A 185 6.04 -2.89 13.64
N ALA A 186 5.60 -2.26 12.55
CA ALA A 186 6.42 -2.11 11.34
C ALA A 186 6.27 -0.69 10.76
N PRO A 187 7.35 -0.09 10.24
CA PRO A 187 7.25 1.20 9.56
C PRO A 187 6.35 1.09 8.32
N GLU A 188 5.90 2.24 7.83
CA GLU A 188 5.20 2.34 6.55
C GLU A 188 6.13 1.97 5.39
N VAL A 189 5.57 1.26 4.41
CA VAL A 189 6.17 0.97 3.11
C VAL A 189 5.19 1.36 2.01
N ASP A 190 5.71 1.68 0.83
CA ASP A 190 4.92 2.09 -0.31
C ASP A 190 5.23 1.25 -1.55
N GLY A 191 4.27 1.20 -2.48
CA GLY A 191 4.41 0.58 -3.78
C GLY A 191 3.54 1.30 -4.79
N SER A 192 4.00 1.42 -6.03
CA SER A 192 3.27 2.14 -7.08
C SER A 192 3.32 1.43 -8.43
N ALA A 193 2.29 1.66 -9.23
CA ALA A 193 2.22 1.21 -10.61
C ALA A 193 1.65 2.34 -11.48
N THR A 194 2.32 2.62 -12.61
CA THR A 194 1.94 3.66 -13.54
C THR A 194 1.31 3.07 -14.80
N VAL A 195 0.20 3.65 -15.22
CA VAL A 195 -0.47 3.33 -16.49
C VAL A 195 -0.54 4.60 -17.33
N GLN A 196 -0.08 4.48 -18.58
CA GLN A 196 -0.02 5.59 -19.53
C GLN A 196 -1.30 5.66 -20.37
N VAL A 197 -1.77 6.86 -20.70
CA VAL A 197 -2.91 7.04 -21.60
C VAL A 197 -2.41 7.11 -23.04
N ASP A 198 -2.74 6.09 -23.84
CA ASP A 198 -2.39 6.04 -25.25
C ASP A 198 -3.36 6.87 -26.10
N LYS A 199 -2.85 7.99 -26.59
CA LYS A 199 -3.56 8.95 -27.44
C LYS A 199 -3.37 8.67 -28.94
N SER A 200 -2.68 7.60 -29.30
CA SER A 200 -2.32 7.27 -30.69
C SER A 200 -3.38 6.47 -31.46
N ALA A 201 -4.50 6.08 -30.82
CA ALA A 201 -5.59 5.36 -31.46
C ALA A 201 -6.09 6.10 -32.75
N PRO A 202 -6.40 5.37 -33.84
CA PRO A 202 -6.66 6.00 -35.13
C PRO A 202 -7.94 6.82 -35.04
N ARG A 203 -7.82 8.12 -35.32
CA ARG A 203 -8.95 8.97 -35.70
C ARG A 203 -9.74 8.18 -36.74
N SER A 204 -10.99 7.78 -36.46
CA SER A 204 -11.86 7.16 -37.47
C SER A 204 -11.81 8.03 -38.72
N ALA A 205 -11.12 7.56 -39.75
CA ALA A 205 -11.06 8.23 -41.02
C ALA A 205 -12.47 8.13 -41.61
N THR A 206 -13.26 9.19 -41.48
CA THR A 206 -14.45 9.38 -42.28
C THR A 206 -14.02 9.21 -43.73
N ALA A 207 -14.36 8.07 -44.34
CA ALA A 207 -14.12 7.83 -45.74
C ALA A 207 -14.95 8.85 -46.54
N SER A 208 -14.32 9.94 -46.97
CA SER A 208 -14.88 10.81 -47.99
C SER A 208 -14.83 10.06 -49.32
N THR A 209 -15.91 9.36 -49.66
CA THR A 209 -16.13 8.79 -50.98
C THR A 209 -16.15 9.92 -52.00
N THR A 210 -15.02 10.17 -52.66
CA THR A 210 -14.99 11.02 -53.85
C THR A 210 -15.21 10.12 -55.06
N THR A 211 -16.44 10.12 -55.57
CA THR A 211 -16.79 9.44 -56.82
C THR A 211 -16.08 10.14 -57.98
N ALA A 212 -14.97 9.59 -58.47
CA ALA A 212 -14.31 10.07 -59.68
C ALA A 212 -14.97 9.42 -60.90
N THR A 213 -15.86 10.17 -61.57
CA THR A 213 -16.43 9.80 -62.88
C THR A 213 -15.32 9.86 -63.95
N ALA A 214 -14.90 8.72 -64.48
CA ALA A 214 -13.96 8.66 -65.59
C ALA A 214 -14.66 9.05 -66.92
N ARG A 215 -14.31 10.21 -67.47
CA ARG A 215 -14.71 10.64 -68.83
C ARG A 215 -13.63 10.17 -69.83
N SER A 216 -14.00 9.22 -70.70
CA SER A 216 -13.16 8.70 -71.78
C SER A 216 -12.93 9.76 -72.86
N THR A 217 -11.66 10.07 -73.18
CA THR A 217 -11.27 10.88 -74.34
C THR A 217 -10.74 9.98 -75.46
N ARG A 218 -11.40 10.07 -76.61
CA ARG A 218 -11.10 9.35 -77.86
C ARG A 218 -9.86 9.97 -78.53
N ALA A 219 -8.81 9.17 -78.74
CA ALA A 219 -7.62 9.57 -79.47
C ALA A 219 -7.90 9.69 -80.98
N GLY A 220 -7.66 10.87 -81.55
CA GLY A 220 -7.64 11.11 -82.99
C GLY A 220 -6.22 10.93 -83.54
N THR A 221 -6.06 10.10 -84.57
CA THR A 221 -4.81 10.01 -85.32
C THR A 221 -4.99 10.70 -86.67
N ARG A 222 -4.09 11.65 -86.94
CA ARG A 222 -4.02 12.49 -88.14
C ARG A 222 -3.64 11.67 -89.37
N SER A 223 -4.29 11.95 -90.50
CA SER A 223 -3.85 11.60 -91.85
C SER A 223 -3.39 12.88 -92.55
N ALA A 224 -2.20 12.86 -93.15
CA ALA A 224 -1.65 13.94 -93.96
C ALA A 224 -1.35 13.42 -95.38
N THR A 225 -2.08 13.98 -96.35
CA THR A 225 -1.87 13.97 -97.81
C THR A 225 -0.50 14.62 -98.11
N THR A 226 0.30 14.28 -99.14
CA THR A 226 0.10 14.56 -100.58
C THR A 226 1.35 14.08 -101.35
N GLY A 227 1.18 13.62 -102.60
CA GLY A 227 2.27 13.36 -103.56
C GLY A 227 2.09 12.08 -104.35
#